data_AF-A0AAJ5W3Y8-F1
#
_entry.id   AF-A0AAJ5W3Y8-F1
#
_cell.length_a   1.000
_cell.length_b   1.000
_cell.length_c   1.000
_cell.angle_alpha   90.00
_cell.angle_beta   90.00
_cell.angle_gamma   90.00
#
_symmetry.space_group_name_H-M   'P 1'
#
loop_
_entity.id
_entity.type
_entity.pdbx_description
1 polymer ?
#
loop_
_entity_poly.entity_id
_entity_poly.type
_entity_poly.pdbx_seq_one_letter_code
_entity_poly.pdbx_strand_id
1 'polypeptide(L)'
;MNDILIWALLFVAVSILIAAILVLRVIKIYVQQSLNPTYFATAEEREKHRLAQEELAAAQPEKKSLWTWLLGLRPLSEEKDLVMEHEFDGISELDNPTPAWFMVLFYGTILFAVGYMFNYHVMGWGQSQEQEYATELQQAEEDRIALLQKPGGGGANKINENNVEASTDKAVLQAGGALFKNVCTPCHGEHGEGIVGPNLTDDYWLHGGTVKDIFKTIKYGVPEKGMIAWEKSMNAKQISDITSYVMSLKGSNPPGAKAPQGKKE
;
A
#
# COMPACT_ATOMS: atom_id res chain seq x y z
N MET A 1 15.91 20.78 14.95
CA MET A 1 15.35 21.22 16.24
C MET A 1 14.98 22.71 16.24
N ASN A 2 15.70 23.57 15.49
CA ASN A 2 15.42 25.01 15.46
C ASN A 2 14.15 25.37 14.66
N ASP A 3 13.82 24.69 13.56
CA ASP A 3 12.68 25.06 12.72
C ASP A 3 11.32 24.85 13.43
N ILE A 4 11.17 23.72 14.14
CA ILE A 4 9.94 23.42 14.90
C ILE A 4 9.74 24.45 16.02
N LEU A 5 10.83 24.89 16.67
CA LEU A 5 10.78 25.91 17.70
C LEU A 5 10.37 27.28 17.13
N ILE A 6 10.87 27.64 15.94
CA ILE A 6 10.50 28.90 15.26
C ILE A 6 9.01 28.89 14.88
N TRP A 7 8.51 27.79 14.31
CA TRP A 7 7.08 27.67 13.98
C TRP A 7 6.18 27.69 15.23
N ALA A 8 6.61 27.07 16.33
CA ALA A 8 5.88 27.11 17.59
C ALA A 8 5.81 28.54 18.17
N LEU A 9 6.93 29.28 18.14
CA LEU A 9 6.97 30.67 18.62
C LEU A 9 6.13 31.60 17.75
N LEU A 10 6.14 31.42 16.42
CA LEU A 10 5.30 32.19 15.50
C LEU A 10 3.80 31.92 15.74
N PHE A 11 3.42 30.66 15.95
CA PHE A 11 2.03 30.31 16.25
C PHE A 11 1.56 30.96 17.56
N VAL A 12 2.39 30.91 18.62
CA VAL A 12 2.08 31.56 19.89
C VAL A 12 1.96 33.08 19.71
N ALA A 13 2.89 33.71 18.99
CA ALA A 13 2.83 35.15 18.72
C ALA A 13 1.57 35.58 17.94
N VAL A 14 1.17 34.81 16.91
CA VAL A 14 -0.05 35.06 16.13
C VAL A 14 -1.30 34.87 16.99
N SER A 15 -1.34 33.84 17.84
CA SER A 15 -2.49 33.61 18.73
C SER A 15 -2.67 34.76 19.74
N ILE A 16 -1.57 35.30 20.30
CA ILE A 16 -1.59 36.46 21.18
C ILE A 16 -2.06 37.71 20.44
N LEU A 17 -1.60 37.92 19.20
CA LEU A 17 -2.03 39.04 18.35
C LEU A 17 -3.54 39.00 18.08
N ILE A 18 -4.07 37.83 17.72
CA ILE A 18 -5.52 37.65 17.48
C ILE A 18 -6.31 37.93 18.75
N ALA A 19 -5.87 37.39 19.90
CA ALA A 19 -6.52 37.64 21.18
C ALA A 19 -6.52 39.14 21.53
N ALA A 20 -5.41 39.84 21.32
CA ALA A 20 -5.32 41.28 21.55
C ALA A 20 -6.28 42.07 20.64
N ILE A 21 -6.36 41.72 19.35
CA ILE A 21 -7.28 42.37 18.40
C ILE A 21 -8.74 42.15 18.82
N LEU A 22 -9.09 40.94 19.26
CA LEU A 22 -10.44 40.64 19.75
C LEU A 22 -10.78 41.44 20.99
N VAL A 23 -9.87 41.52 21.96
CA VAL A 23 -10.04 42.33 23.17
C VAL A 23 -10.23 43.81 22.81
N LEU A 24 -9.41 44.36 21.93
CA LEU A 24 -9.57 45.74 21.46
C LEU A 24 -10.90 45.97 20.74
N ARG A 25 -11.40 45.00 19.97
CA ARG A 25 -12.73 45.05 19.35
C ARG A 25 -13.84 45.07 20.40
N VAL A 26 -13.76 44.22 21.42
CA VAL A 26 -14.74 44.17 22.50
C VAL A 26 -14.73 45.47 23.29
N ILE A 27 -13.55 46.00 23.62
CA ILE A 27 -13.41 47.31 24.29
C ILE A 27 -14.03 48.40 23.43
N LYS A 28 -13.77 48.42 22.12
CA LYS A 28 -14.36 49.40 21.21
C LYS A 28 -15.89 49.32 21.20
N ILE A 29 -16.45 48.12 21.12
CA ILE A 29 -17.92 47.90 21.16
C ILE A 29 -18.49 48.36 22.51
N TYR A 30 -17.83 48.01 23.61
CA TYR A 30 -18.24 48.39 24.94
C TYR A 30 -18.19 49.92 25.15
N VAL A 31 -17.11 50.57 24.73
CA VAL A 31 -17.00 52.04 24.74
C VAL A 31 -18.07 52.66 23.87
N GLN A 32 -18.33 52.11 22.68
CA GLN A 32 -19.37 52.62 21.79
C GLN A 32 -20.77 52.45 22.39
N GLN A 33 -21.07 51.33 23.06
CA GLN A 33 -22.34 51.13 23.79
C GLN A 33 -22.44 51.98 25.05
N SER A 34 -21.33 52.28 25.72
CA SER A 34 -21.29 53.14 26.89
C SER A 34 -21.48 54.61 26.53
N LEU A 35 -20.90 55.06 25.41
CA LEU A 35 -21.04 56.43 24.90
C LEU A 35 -22.38 56.65 24.20
N ASN A 36 -22.84 55.67 23.43
CA ASN A 36 -24.13 55.69 22.75
C ASN A 36 -24.97 54.48 23.22
N PRO A 37 -25.48 54.50 24.46
CA PRO A 37 -26.42 53.47 24.89
C PRO A 37 -27.62 53.57 23.97
N THR A 38 -27.87 52.53 23.17
CA THR A 38 -29.18 52.34 22.54
C THR A 38 -30.13 52.05 23.67
N TYR A 39 -30.67 53.13 24.26
CA TYR A 39 -31.82 53.06 25.15
C TYR A 39 -32.87 52.23 24.42
N PHE A 40 -33.46 51.28 25.13
CA PHE A 40 -34.55 50.45 24.63
C PHE A 40 -35.56 51.34 23.94
N ALA A 41 -35.48 51.38 22.61
CA ALA A 41 -36.36 52.20 21.81
C ALA A 41 -37.79 51.77 22.16
N THR A 42 -38.69 52.73 22.27
CA THR A 42 -40.11 52.45 22.47
C THR A 42 -40.58 51.41 21.43
N ALA A 43 -41.67 50.68 21.68
CA ALA A 43 -42.13 49.63 20.76
C ALA A 43 -42.26 50.15 19.31
N GLU A 44 -42.66 51.41 19.17
CA GLU A 44 -42.78 52.12 17.89
C GLU A 44 -41.43 52.43 17.23
N GLU A 45 -40.41 52.83 17.99
CA GLU A 45 -39.08 53.08 17.44
C GLU A 45 -38.34 51.78 17.06
N ARG A 46 -38.57 50.68 17.81
CA ARG A 46 -38.07 49.35 17.39
C ARG A 46 -38.73 48.90 16.11
N GLU A 47 -40.03 49.14 15.99
CA GLU A 47 -40.78 48.82 14.79
C GLU A 47 -40.30 49.65 13.61
N LYS A 48 -40.07 50.95 13.79
CA LYS A 48 -39.51 51.83 12.76
C LYS A 48 -38.10 51.41 12.36
N HIS A 49 -37.27 50.99 13.31
CA HIS A 49 -35.94 50.42 13.02
C HIS A 49 -36.03 49.07 12.31
N ARG A 50 -36.97 48.21 12.67
CA ARG A 50 -37.23 46.92 11.99
C ARG A 50 -37.66 47.16 10.55
N LEU A 51 -38.66 48.02 10.34
CA LEU A 51 -39.16 48.39 9.01
C LEU A 51 -38.06 49.05 8.18
N ALA A 52 -37.28 49.97 8.75
CA ALA A 52 -36.15 50.57 8.05
C ALA A 52 -35.07 49.53 7.71
N GLN A 53 -34.81 48.56 8.58
CA GLN A 53 -33.87 47.46 8.30
C GLN A 53 -34.40 46.49 7.24
N GLU A 54 -35.70 46.19 7.24
CA GLU A 54 -36.36 45.38 6.21
C GLU A 54 -36.35 46.09 4.86
N GLU A 55 -36.60 47.40 4.84
CA GLU A 55 -36.52 48.22 3.62
C GLU A 55 -35.08 48.33 3.10
N LEU A 56 -34.10 48.50 3.99
CA LEU A 56 -32.67 48.45 3.65
C LEU A 56 -32.23 47.07 3.16
N ALA A 57 -32.77 45.98 3.73
CA ALA A 57 -32.47 44.62 3.32
C ALA A 57 -33.10 44.30 1.95
N ALA A 58 -34.34 44.72 1.72
CA ALA A 58 -35.04 44.56 0.44
C ALA A 58 -34.42 45.42 -0.68
N ALA A 59 -33.82 46.56 -0.34
CA ALA A 59 -33.14 47.44 -1.28
C ALA A 59 -31.68 47.03 -1.59
N GLN A 60 -31.11 46.04 -0.91
CA GLN A 60 -29.75 45.59 -1.21
C GLN A 60 -29.76 44.71 -2.47
N PRO A 61 -28.98 45.05 -3.50
CA PRO A 61 -28.84 44.18 -4.66
C PRO A 61 -28.26 42.83 -4.21
N GLU A 62 -28.87 41.74 -4.68
CA GLU A 62 -28.41 40.39 -4.38
C GLU A 62 -26.93 40.26 -4.77
N LYS A 63 -26.06 40.08 -3.76
CA LYS A 63 -24.63 39.95 -4.01
C LYS A 63 -24.39 38.62 -4.69
N LYS A 64 -24.03 38.66 -5.98
CA LYS A 64 -23.60 37.48 -6.73
C LYS A 64 -22.45 36.82 -5.98
N SER A 65 -22.76 35.72 -5.31
CA SER A 65 -21.84 34.96 -4.48
C SER A 65 -20.86 34.21 -5.38
N LEU A 66 -19.60 34.08 -4.94
CA LEU A 66 -18.62 33.20 -5.62
C LEU A 66 -19.17 31.80 -5.87
N TRP A 67 -20.03 31.31 -4.97
CA TRP A 67 -20.74 30.04 -5.09
C TRP A 67 -21.77 30.03 -6.23
N THR A 68 -22.54 31.11 -6.40
CA THR A 68 -23.50 31.23 -7.52
C THR A 68 -22.79 31.27 -8.87
N TRP A 69 -21.60 31.87 -8.93
CA TRP A 69 -20.77 31.86 -10.14
C TRP A 69 -20.15 30.48 -10.41
N LEU A 70 -19.52 29.86 -9.41
CA LEU A 70 -18.85 28.55 -9.55
C LEU A 70 -19.82 27.45 -9.96
N LEU A 71 -21.01 27.43 -9.35
CA LEU A 71 -22.04 26.42 -9.58
C LEU A 71 -22.99 26.78 -10.72
N GLY A 72 -22.93 28.01 -11.24
CA GLY A 72 -23.84 28.47 -12.30
C GLY A 72 -25.31 28.47 -11.87
N LEU A 73 -25.59 28.72 -10.58
CA LEU A 73 -26.94 28.63 -10.02
C LEU A 73 -27.76 29.88 -10.37
N ARG A 74 -28.94 29.65 -10.93
CA ARG A 74 -30.00 30.66 -11.12
C ARG A 74 -30.99 30.61 -9.96
N PRO A 75 -31.58 31.75 -9.55
CA PRO A 75 -32.58 31.77 -8.49
C PRO A 75 -33.87 31.06 -8.93
N LEU A 76 -34.55 30.39 -8.00
CA LEU A 76 -35.80 29.65 -8.26
C LEU A 76 -36.93 30.54 -8.81
N SER A 77 -36.88 31.85 -8.56
CA SER A 77 -37.85 32.80 -9.11
C SER A 77 -37.79 32.92 -10.64
N GLU A 78 -36.62 32.65 -11.25
CA GLU A 78 -36.38 32.73 -12.70
C GLU A 78 -36.70 31.40 -13.41
N GLU A 79 -37.08 30.35 -12.70
CA GLU A 79 -37.26 29.00 -13.27
C GLU A 79 -38.28 28.95 -14.42
N LYS A 80 -39.39 29.68 -14.27
CA LYS A 80 -40.47 29.75 -15.29
C LYS A 80 -40.00 30.35 -16.60
N ASP A 81 -39.01 31.24 -16.56
CA ASP A 81 -38.47 31.93 -17.73
C ASP A 81 -37.43 31.07 -18.46
N LEU A 82 -36.98 29.97 -17.84
CA LEU A 82 -35.97 29.04 -18.36
C LEU A 82 -36.58 27.76 -18.96
N VAL A 83 -37.90 27.58 -18.88
CA VAL A 83 -38.57 26.39 -19.41
C VAL A 83 -38.56 26.44 -20.94
N MET A 84 -38.08 25.38 -21.58
CA MET A 84 -38.11 25.25 -23.04
C MET A 84 -39.53 25.10 -23.57
N GLU A 85 -39.79 25.55 -24.81
CA GLU A 85 -41.14 25.61 -25.39
C GLU A 85 -41.85 24.25 -25.55
N HIS A 86 -41.09 23.15 -25.61
CA HIS A 86 -41.63 21.81 -25.89
C HIS A 86 -41.68 20.97 -24.62
N GLU A 87 -42.83 20.32 -24.42
CA GLU A 87 -43.08 19.37 -23.34
C GLU A 87 -43.20 17.95 -23.94
N PHE A 88 -42.49 17.00 -23.34
CA PHE A 88 -42.53 15.60 -23.75
C PHE A 88 -43.04 14.76 -22.57
N ASP A 89 -44.23 14.15 -22.74
CA ASP A 89 -44.80 13.22 -21.76
C ASP A 89 -44.92 13.82 -20.33
N GLY A 90 -45.35 15.09 -20.22
CA GLY A 90 -45.46 15.75 -18.92
C GLY A 90 -44.15 16.33 -18.37
N ILE A 91 -43.03 16.19 -19.10
CA ILE A 91 -41.71 16.64 -18.67
C ILE A 91 -41.26 17.80 -19.55
N SER A 92 -40.93 18.92 -18.91
CA SER A 92 -40.35 20.11 -19.55
C SER A 92 -38.88 20.25 -19.15
N GLU A 93 -38.04 20.66 -20.10
CA GLU A 93 -36.60 20.87 -19.87
C GLU A 93 -36.29 22.33 -19.55
N LEU A 94 -35.25 22.54 -18.74
CA LEU A 94 -34.74 23.86 -18.36
C LEU A 94 -33.51 24.22 -19.20
N ASP A 95 -33.51 25.40 -19.82
CA ASP A 95 -32.35 25.96 -20.53
C ASP A 95 -31.35 26.60 -19.55
N ASN A 96 -30.82 25.78 -18.63
CA ASN A 96 -29.83 26.23 -17.65
C ASN A 96 -28.41 26.17 -18.26
N PRO A 97 -27.57 27.21 -18.09
CA PRO A 97 -26.18 27.13 -18.53
C PRO A 97 -25.44 26.01 -17.79
N THR A 98 -24.50 25.37 -18.49
CA THR A 98 -23.62 24.37 -17.87
C THR A 98 -22.83 24.97 -16.71
N PRO A 99 -22.71 24.29 -15.56
CA PRO A 99 -21.95 24.80 -14.43
C PRO A 99 -20.51 25.14 -14.81
N ALA A 100 -20.01 26.30 -14.34
CA ALA A 100 -18.68 26.77 -14.69
C ALA A 100 -17.57 25.80 -14.26
N TRP A 101 -17.70 25.17 -13.08
CA TRP A 101 -16.77 24.15 -12.61
C TRP A 101 -16.69 22.95 -13.56
N PHE A 102 -17.81 22.53 -14.16
CA PHE A 102 -17.86 21.41 -15.08
C PHE A 102 -17.12 21.76 -16.36
N MET A 103 -17.29 22.97 -16.88
CA MET A 103 -16.57 23.44 -18.07
C MET A 103 -15.06 23.56 -17.82
N VAL A 104 -14.65 24.03 -16.64
CA VAL A 104 -13.24 24.06 -16.25
C VAL A 104 -12.66 22.65 -16.19
N LEU A 105 -13.38 21.69 -15.60
CA LEU A 105 -12.95 20.30 -15.56
C LEU A 105 -12.86 19.70 -16.96
N PHE A 106 -13.88 19.92 -17.80
CA PHE A 106 -13.95 19.42 -19.17
C PHE A 106 -12.79 19.93 -20.04
N TYR A 107 -12.49 21.23 -20.01
CA TYR A 107 -11.32 21.76 -20.72
C TYR A 107 -10.00 21.36 -20.06
N GLY A 108 -9.99 21.20 -18.74
CA GLY A 108 -8.84 20.69 -18.00
C GLY A 108 -8.43 19.28 -18.42
N THR A 109 -9.38 18.37 -18.62
CA THR A 109 -9.08 17.01 -19.11
C THR A 109 -8.56 17.01 -20.54
N ILE A 110 -9.06 17.90 -21.40
CA ILE A 110 -8.55 18.07 -22.77
C ILE A 110 -7.09 18.55 -22.74
N LEU A 111 -6.77 19.57 -21.95
CA LEU A 111 -5.40 20.06 -21.80
C LEU A 111 -4.47 18.99 -21.22
N PHE A 112 -4.94 18.24 -20.22
CA PHE A 112 -4.19 17.12 -19.66
C PHE A 112 -3.92 16.03 -20.71
N ALA A 113 -4.91 15.65 -21.51
CA ALA A 113 -4.76 14.65 -22.55
C ALA A 113 -3.73 15.06 -23.62
N VAL A 114 -3.76 16.32 -24.04
CA VAL A 114 -2.76 16.87 -24.98
C VAL A 114 -1.37 16.85 -24.36
N GLY A 115 -1.24 17.28 -23.10
CA GLY A 115 0.04 17.25 -22.37
C GLY A 115 0.57 15.82 -22.18
N TYR A 116 -0.30 14.88 -21.83
CA TYR A 116 0.04 13.46 -21.68
C TYR A 116 0.54 12.87 -22.99
N MET A 117 -0.19 13.08 -24.09
CA MET A 117 0.22 12.62 -25.42
C MET A 117 1.57 13.20 -25.82
N PHE A 118 1.80 14.50 -25.58
CA PHE A 118 3.08 15.12 -25.90
C PHE A 118 4.23 14.54 -25.07
N ASN A 119 4.01 14.32 -23.76
CA ASN A 119 5.02 13.77 -22.85
C ASN A 119 5.42 12.32 -23.18
N TYR A 120 4.44 11.44 -23.41
CA TYR A 120 4.68 10.00 -23.58
C TYR A 120 4.88 9.57 -25.04
N HIS A 121 4.22 10.22 -26.00
CA HIS A 121 4.24 9.77 -27.40
C HIS A 121 5.05 10.67 -28.35
N VAL A 122 5.23 11.96 -28.03
CA VAL A 122 5.95 12.90 -28.91
C VAL A 122 7.38 13.14 -28.43
N MET A 123 7.56 13.57 -27.18
CA MET A 123 8.87 13.90 -26.60
C MET A 123 9.56 12.71 -25.93
N GLY A 124 8.79 11.70 -25.52
CA GLY A 124 9.32 10.51 -24.84
C GLY A 124 9.99 10.81 -23.49
N TRP A 125 9.53 11.84 -22.78
CA TRP A 125 10.04 12.19 -21.45
C TRP A 125 9.55 11.22 -20.36
N GLY A 126 8.34 10.70 -20.52
CA GLY A 126 7.79 9.67 -19.65
C GLY A 126 8.29 8.27 -20.05
N GLN A 127 8.52 7.40 -19.07
CA GLN A 127 8.85 6.00 -19.34
C GLN A 127 7.64 5.27 -19.93
N SER A 128 7.88 4.41 -20.93
CA SER A 128 6.84 3.46 -21.39
C SER A 128 6.64 2.37 -20.34
N GLN A 129 5.53 1.65 -20.44
CA GLN A 129 5.22 0.52 -19.54
C GLN A 129 6.36 -0.53 -19.54
N GLU A 130 7.00 -0.80 -20.68
CA GLU A 130 8.12 -1.73 -20.72
C GLU A 130 9.38 -1.18 -20.03
N GLN A 131 9.63 0.13 -20.14
CA GLN A 131 10.77 0.79 -19.52
C GLN A 131 10.63 0.88 -17.99
N GLU A 132 9.41 1.16 -17.52
CA GLU A 132 9.08 1.14 -16.09
C GLU A 132 9.27 -0.27 -15.54
N TYR A 133 8.72 -1.29 -16.20
CA TYR A 133 8.92 -2.69 -15.81
C TYR A 133 10.39 -3.09 -15.78
N ALA A 134 11.19 -2.71 -16.77
CA ALA A 134 12.62 -3.00 -16.80
C ALA A 134 13.36 -2.33 -15.64
N THR A 135 12.97 -1.10 -15.29
CA THR A 135 13.54 -0.35 -14.16
C THR A 135 13.16 -1.01 -12.82
N GLU A 136 11.90 -1.41 -12.65
CA GLU A 136 11.43 -2.12 -11.46
C GLU A 136 12.13 -3.48 -11.28
N LEU A 137 12.34 -4.24 -12.37
CA LEU A 137 13.10 -5.49 -12.30
C LEU A 137 14.55 -5.27 -11.90
N GLN A 138 15.20 -4.23 -12.43
CA GLN A 138 16.57 -3.89 -12.04
C GLN A 138 16.65 -3.55 -10.56
N GLN A 139 15.73 -2.70 -10.08
CA GLN A 139 15.65 -2.35 -8.67
C GLN A 139 15.39 -3.57 -7.78
N ALA A 140 14.49 -4.47 -8.19
CA ALA A 140 14.21 -5.69 -7.45
C ALA A 140 15.42 -6.64 -7.40
N GLU A 141 16.22 -6.72 -8.46
CA GLU A 141 17.45 -7.51 -8.45
C GLU A 141 18.52 -6.85 -7.55
N GLU A 142 18.65 -5.53 -7.58
CA GLU A 142 19.55 -4.80 -6.67
C GLU A 142 19.17 -5.02 -5.20
N ASP A 143 17.88 -4.92 -4.87
CA ASP A 143 17.36 -5.19 -3.54
C ASP A 143 17.59 -6.65 -3.12
N ARG A 144 17.36 -7.59 -4.05
CA ARG A 144 17.67 -9.01 -3.85
C ARG A 144 19.15 -9.20 -3.55
N ILE A 145 20.05 -8.60 -4.34
CA ILE A 145 21.50 -8.66 -4.14
C ILE A 145 21.88 -8.04 -2.79
N ALA A 146 21.32 -6.88 -2.44
CA ALA A 146 21.58 -6.19 -1.19
C ALA A 146 21.14 -7.04 0.03
N LEU A 147 20.00 -7.73 -0.07
CA LEU A 147 19.54 -8.69 0.95
C LEU A 147 20.50 -9.89 1.07
N LEU A 148 21.00 -10.40 -0.05
CA LEU A 148 22.00 -11.48 -0.07
C LEU A 148 23.37 -11.06 0.51
N GLN A 149 23.73 -9.78 0.41
CA GLN A 149 25.00 -9.25 0.90
C GLN A 149 24.99 -8.89 2.40
N LYS A 150 23.82 -8.69 3.03
CA LYS A 150 23.72 -8.35 4.46
C LYS A 150 24.30 -9.47 5.36
N PRO A 151 25.21 -9.16 6.31
CA PRO A 151 25.73 -10.13 7.27
C PRO A 151 24.58 -10.65 8.16
N GLY A 152 24.34 -11.96 8.14
CA GLY A 152 23.19 -12.62 8.78
C GLY A 152 22.07 -13.03 7.81
N GLY A 153 22.00 -12.43 6.61
CA GLY A 153 21.14 -12.87 5.49
C GLY A 153 21.90 -13.68 4.43
N GLY A 154 23.21 -13.49 4.32
CA GLY A 154 24.06 -14.08 3.27
C GLY A 154 24.83 -15.36 3.61
N GLY A 155 24.87 -15.80 4.87
CA GLY A 155 25.50 -17.08 5.22
C GLY A 155 24.59 -18.29 4.92
N ALA A 156 23.28 -18.09 5.08
CA ALA A 156 22.27 -19.12 4.87
C ALA A 156 21.72 -19.16 3.43
N ASN A 157 21.84 -18.06 2.67
CA ASN A 157 21.40 -17.96 1.26
C ASN A 157 22.54 -18.08 0.24
N LYS A 158 23.78 -18.36 0.68
CA LYS A 158 24.86 -18.72 -0.26
C LYS A 158 24.76 -20.16 -0.75
N ILE A 159 24.12 -21.05 0.01
CA ILE A 159 24.03 -22.46 -0.34
C ILE A 159 22.94 -22.65 -1.42
N ASN A 160 23.27 -23.35 -2.49
CA ASN A 160 22.39 -23.70 -3.60
C ASN A 160 22.79 -25.07 -4.16
N GLU A 161 22.00 -25.57 -5.09
CA GLU A 161 22.18 -26.89 -5.73
C GLU A 161 23.56 -27.09 -6.38
N ASN A 162 24.31 -26.02 -6.67
CA ASN A 162 25.61 -26.11 -7.32
C ASN A 162 26.79 -26.08 -6.34
N ASN A 163 26.61 -25.54 -5.13
CA ASN A 163 27.69 -25.35 -4.15
C ASN A 163 27.42 -25.99 -2.77
N VAL A 164 26.32 -26.71 -2.62
CA VAL A 164 26.06 -27.50 -1.42
C VAL A 164 27.11 -28.61 -1.27
N GLU A 165 27.65 -28.73 -0.06
CA GLU A 165 28.59 -29.77 0.34
C GLU A 165 28.06 -30.46 1.60
N ALA A 166 28.29 -31.77 1.70
CA ALA A 166 27.93 -32.51 2.90
C ALA A 166 28.89 -32.13 4.02
N SER A 167 28.33 -31.77 5.17
CA SER A 167 29.10 -31.50 6.38
C SER A 167 28.98 -32.64 7.38
N THR A 168 30.11 -33.05 7.95
CA THR A 168 30.17 -34.00 9.06
C THR A 168 30.27 -33.29 10.42
N ASP A 169 30.10 -31.97 10.45
CA ASP A 169 30.12 -31.19 11.68
C ASP A 169 28.95 -31.59 12.59
N LYS A 170 29.23 -31.88 13.85
CA LYS A 170 28.23 -32.36 14.82
C LYS A 170 27.08 -31.36 15.01
N ALA A 171 27.36 -30.06 15.01
CA ALA A 171 26.32 -29.04 15.17
C ALA A 171 25.40 -29.00 13.93
N VAL A 172 25.95 -29.16 12.73
CA VAL A 172 25.17 -29.24 11.48
C VAL A 172 24.29 -30.50 11.47
N LEU A 173 24.86 -31.65 11.82
CA LEU A 173 24.10 -32.91 11.88
C LEU A 173 23.01 -32.89 12.95
N GLN A 174 23.25 -32.26 14.11
CA GLN A 174 22.23 -32.09 15.15
C GLN A 174 21.11 -31.16 14.69
N ALA A 175 21.43 -30.05 14.05
CA ALA A 175 20.42 -29.13 13.51
C ALA A 175 19.59 -29.79 12.40
N GLY A 176 20.25 -30.45 11.46
CA GLY A 176 19.60 -31.20 10.37
C GLY A 176 18.72 -32.34 10.89
N GLY A 177 19.21 -33.10 11.89
CA GLY A 177 18.45 -34.17 12.53
C GLY A 177 17.21 -33.67 13.29
N ALA A 178 17.31 -32.52 13.98
CA ALA A 178 16.16 -31.90 14.64
C ALA A 178 15.10 -31.47 13.62
N LEU A 179 15.51 -30.91 12.48
CA LEU A 179 14.59 -30.56 11.39
C LEU A 179 13.99 -31.82 10.75
N PHE A 180 14.80 -32.84 10.47
CA PHE A 180 14.34 -34.11 9.92
C PHE A 180 13.26 -34.75 10.79
N LYS A 181 13.45 -34.75 12.12
CA LYS A 181 12.45 -35.24 13.09
C LYS A 181 11.12 -34.49 13.07
N ASN A 182 11.14 -33.21 12.75
CA ASN A 182 9.94 -32.40 12.73
C ASN A 182 9.13 -32.56 11.44
N VAL A 183 9.79 -32.79 10.30
CA VAL A 183 9.12 -32.70 8.99
C VAL A 183 9.27 -33.93 8.09
N CYS A 184 10.32 -34.74 8.25
CA CYS A 184 10.63 -35.84 7.33
C CYS A 184 10.23 -37.21 7.88
N THR A 185 10.28 -37.40 9.20
CA THR A 185 9.95 -38.68 9.86
C THR A 185 8.54 -39.20 9.58
N PRO A 186 7.48 -38.39 9.39
CA PRO A 186 6.15 -38.94 9.10
C PRO A 186 6.10 -39.78 7.82
N CYS A 187 6.99 -39.52 6.86
CA CYS A 187 7.07 -40.25 5.59
C CYS A 187 8.26 -41.21 5.54
N HIS A 188 9.43 -40.80 6.07
CA HIS A 188 10.68 -41.54 5.95
C HIS A 188 11.04 -42.36 7.20
N GLY A 189 10.25 -42.32 8.27
CA GLY A 189 10.53 -43.03 9.52
C GLY A 189 11.50 -42.30 10.44
N GLU A 190 11.56 -42.73 11.70
CA GLU A 190 12.33 -42.06 12.77
C GLU A 190 13.85 -42.18 12.56
N HIS A 191 14.27 -43.24 11.88
CA HIS A 191 15.65 -43.56 11.54
C HIS A 191 15.94 -43.43 10.03
N GLY A 192 15.00 -42.90 9.24
CA GLY A 192 15.11 -42.82 7.79
C GLY A 192 14.85 -44.15 7.07
N GLU A 193 14.29 -45.14 7.77
CA GLU A 193 14.06 -46.51 7.31
C GLU A 193 13.04 -46.65 6.16
N GLY A 194 12.26 -45.60 5.92
CA GLY A 194 11.22 -45.53 4.89
C GLY A 194 9.91 -46.15 5.34
N ILE A 195 8.84 -45.34 5.36
CA ILE A 195 7.46 -45.79 5.58
C ILE A 195 6.69 -45.60 4.27
N VAL A 196 6.08 -44.43 4.11
CA VAL A 196 5.42 -44.00 2.88
C VAL A 196 6.49 -43.64 1.84
N GLY A 197 7.50 -42.87 2.27
CA GLY A 197 8.67 -42.53 1.47
C GLY A 197 9.66 -43.69 1.28
N PRO A 198 10.70 -43.50 0.44
CA PRO A 198 11.79 -44.45 0.29
C PRO A 198 12.66 -44.53 1.56
N ASN A 199 13.41 -45.64 1.65
CA ASN A 199 14.50 -45.80 2.61
C ASN A 199 15.63 -44.82 2.27
N LEU A 200 16.11 -44.07 3.26
CA LEU A 200 17.20 -43.10 3.12
C LEU A 200 18.52 -43.61 3.70
N THR A 201 18.54 -44.83 4.25
CA THR A 201 19.73 -45.40 4.91
C THR A 201 20.53 -46.33 4.03
N ASP A 202 20.01 -46.73 2.87
CA ASP A 202 20.68 -47.67 1.96
C ASP A 202 21.44 -46.96 0.82
N ASP A 203 21.99 -47.75 -0.10
CA ASP A 203 22.76 -47.26 -1.25
C ASP A 203 21.88 -46.96 -2.48
N TYR A 204 20.55 -47.02 -2.39
CA TYR A 204 19.66 -46.97 -3.55
C TYR A 204 18.81 -45.70 -3.59
N TRP A 205 18.86 -45.00 -4.73
CA TRP A 205 18.22 -43.70 -4.90
C TRP A 205 17.32 -43.65 -6.13
N LEU A 206 16.14 -43.04 -5.98
CA LEU A 206 15.19 -42.80 -7.08
C LEU A 206 15.49 -41.52 -7.86
N HIS A 207 16.08 -40.53 -7.19
CA HIS A 207 16.28 -39.17 -7.71
C HIS A 207 17.74 -38.70 -7.63
N GLY A 208 18.69 -39.64 -7.52
CA GLY A 208 20.11 -39.39 -7.31
C GLY A 208 20.49 -39.33 -5.83
N GLY A 209 21.64 -39.90 -5.48
CA GLY A 209 22.16 -40.04 -4.12
C GLY A 209 23.31 -39.09 -3.78
N THR A 210 23.65 -38.16 -4.69
CA THR A 210 24.67 -37.15 -4.39
C THR A 210 24.10 -36.06 -3.49
N VAL A 211 24.98 -35.33 -2.79
CA VAL A 211 24.60 -34.19 -1.94
C VAL A 211 23.74 -33.17 -2.70
N LYS A 212 24.09 -32.92 -3.97
CA LYS A 212 23.37 -31.98 -4.83
C LYS A 212 21.99 -32.48 -5.20
N ASP A 213 21.87 -33.77 -5.50
CA ASP A 213 20.60 -34.40 -5.88
C ASP A 213 19.62 -34.43 -4.70
N ILE A 214 20.11 -34.80 -3.51
CA ILE A 214 19.29 -34.80 -2.29
C ILE A 214 18.85 -33.38 -1.94
N PHE A 215 19.77 -32.41 -1.97
CA PHE A 215 19.43 -31.01 -1.74
C PHE A 215 18.36 -30.51 -2.71
N LYS A 216 18.52 -30.81 -4.00
CA LYS A 216 17.57 -30.44 -5.06
C LYS A 216 16.20 -31.09 -4.82
N THR A 217 16.18 -32.37 -4.45
CA THR A 217 14.96 -33.13 -4.16
C THR A 217 14.22 -32.56 -2.96
N ILE A 218 14.91 -32.15 -1.89
CA ILE A 218 14.28 -31.50 -0.74
C ILE A 218 13.77 -30.10 -1.12
N LYS A 219 14.57 -29.32 -1.84
CA LYS A 219 14.23 -27.94 -2.21
C LYS A 219 12.97 -27.86 -3.08
N TYR A 220 12.94 -28.61 -4.19
CA TYR A 220 11.86 -28.53 -5.18
C TYR A 220 10.78 -29.59 -4.99
N GLY A 221 11.01 -30.59 -4.14
CA GLY A 221 10.09 -31.70 -3.92
C GLY A 221 9.95 -32.63 -5.12
N VAL A 222 9.08 -33.62 -4.97
CA VAL A 222 8.59 -34.49 -6.05
C VAL A 222 7.07 -34.62 -5.87
N PRO A 223 6.29 -33.57 -6.22
CA PRO A 223 4.87 -33.51 -5.89
C PRO A 223 4.06 -34.68 -6.48
N GLU A 224 4.45 -35.15 -7.68
CA GLU A 224 3.83 -36.30 -8.34
C GLU A 224 3.95 -37.62 -7.55
N LYS A 225 4.91 -37.69 -6.62
CA LYS A 225 5.15 -38.83 -5.74
C LYS A 225 4.86 -38.51 -4.27
N GLY A 226 4.27 -37.35 -3.98
CA GLY A 226 3.83 -36.93 -2.65
C GLY A 226 4.88 -36.19 -1.79
N MET A 227 6.10 -35.96 -2.29
CA MET A 227 7.10 -35.16 -1.58
C MET A 227 6.91 -33.68 -1.89
N ILE A 228 6.60 -32.86 -0.87
CA ILE A 228 6.36 -31.42 -1.05
C ILE A 228 7.67 -30.64 -1.29
N ALA A 229 7.56 -29.47 -1.91
CA ALA A 229 8.68 -28.54 -2.08
C ALA A 229 8.91 -27.73 -0.80
N TRP A 230 10.12 -27.78 -0.24
CA TRP A 230 10.44 -27.11 1.03
C TRP A 230 11.00 -25.70 0.87
N GLU A 231 11.31 -25.25 -0.35
CA GLU A 231 11.90 -23.93 -0.63
C GLU A 231 11.06 -22.73 -0.15
N LYS A 232 9.75 -22.93 0.03
CA LYS A 232 8.84 -21.87 0.53
C LYS A 232 8.80 -21.78 2.06
N SER A 233 9.17 -22.85 2.75
CA SER A 233 9.06 -23.00 4.21
C SER A 233 10.41 -23.08 4.92
N MET A 234 11.49 -23.31 4.17
CA MET A 234 12.85 -23.47 4.70
C MET A 234 13.83 -22.66 3.86
N ASN A 235 14.82 -22.06 4.54
CA ASN A 235 15.94 -21.42 3.86
C ASN A 235 16.97 -22.47 3.39
N ALA A 236 17.87 -22.08 2.50
CA ALA A 236 18.83 -23.01 1.90
C ALA A 236 19.78 -23.65 2.91
N LYS A 237 20.13 -22.97 4.01
CA LYS A 237 20.92 -23.58 5.10
C LYS A 237 20.17 -24.71 5.78
N GLN A 238 18.90 -24.52 6.11
CA GLN A 238 18.08 -25.57 6.73
C GLN A 238 18.00 -26.80 5.82
N ILE A 239 17.81 -26.60 4.52
CA ILE A 239 17.81 -27.67 3.53
C ILE A 239 19.19 -28.36 3.46
N SER A 240 20.28 -27.59 3.52
CA SER A 240 21.65 -28.12 3.55
C SER A 240 21.96 -28.93 4.81
N ASP A 241 21.47 -28.47 5.97
CA ASP A 241 21.65 -29.16 7.25
C ASP A 241 20.89 -30.50 7.22
N ILE A 242 19.65 -30.52 6.71
CA ILE A 242 18.87 -31.77 6.51
C ILE A 242 19.58 -32.68 5.51
N THR A 243 20.08 -32.15 4.40
CA THR A 243 20.82 -32.91 3.38
C THR A 243 22.03 -33.60 4.00
N SER A 244 22.82 -32.87 4.80
CA SER A 244 23.99 -33.42 5.51
C SER A 244 23.59 -34.51 6.50
N TYR A 245 22.47 -34.32 7.21
CA TYR A 245 21.93 -35.34 8.11
C TYR A 245 21.51 -36.61 7.35
N VAL A 246 20.77 -36.49 6.25
CA VAL A 246 20.38 -37.63 5.40
C VAL A 246 21.61 -38.38 4.88
N MET A 247 22.63 -37.66 4.42
CA MET A 247 23.90 -38.28 4.00
C MET A 247 24.58 -39.07 5.12
N SER A 248 24.43 -38.63 6.38
CA SER A 248 24.97 -39.35 7.54
C SER A 248 24.22 -40.62 7.91
N LEU A 249 22.99 -40.83 7.39
CA LEU A 249 22.20 -42.03 7.63
C LEU A 249 22.61 -43.21 6.76
N LYS A 250 23.34 -42.96 5.66
CA LYS A 250 23.79 -43.99 4.72
C LYS A 250 24.61 -45.06 5.45
N GLY A 251 24.18 -46.31 5.36
CA GLY A 251 24.80 -47.47 6.01
C GLY A 251 24.30 -47.79 7.42
N SER A 252 23.40 -46.99 8.00
CA SER A 252 22.88 -47.23 9.36
C SER A 252 21.94 -48.44 9.45
N ASN A 253 21.27 -48.82 8.37
CA ASN A 253 20.48 -50.04 8.19
C ASN A 253 19.62 -50.44 9.41
N PRO A 254 18.66 -49.60 9.82
CA PRO A 254 17.79 -49.90 10.95
C PRO A 254 16.92 -51.15 10.69
N PRO A 255 16.52 -51.88 11.75
CA PRO A 255 15.62 -53.02 11.62
C PRO A 255 14.28 -52.62 11.00
N GLY A 256 13.80 -53.40 10.03
CA GLY A 256 12.52 -53.13 9.37
C GLY A 256 12.58 -52.08 8.25
N ALA A 257 13.77 -51.67 7.82
CA ALA A 257 13.93 -50.79 6.66
C ALA A 257 13.29 -51.35 5.40
N LYS A 258 12.68 -50.46 4.61
CA LYS A 258 12.02 -50.79 3.35
C LYS A 258 13.02 -51.37 2.35
N ALA A 259 12.55 -52.27 1.49
CA ALA A 259 13.38 -52.86 0.45
C ALA A 259 13.97 -51.76 -0.48
N PRO A 260 15.19 -51.95 -1.01
CA PRO A 260 15.86 -50.93 -1.81
C PRO A 260 15.07 -50.48 -3.03
N GLN A 261 15.06 -49.17 -3.31
CA GLN A 261 14.29 -48.58 -4.41
C GLN A 261 15.17 -47.68 -5.28
N GLY A 262 15.14 -47.88 -6.59
CA GLY A 262 15.90 -47.07 -7.55
C GLY A 262 17.25 -47.67 -7.93
N LYS A 263 18.23 -46.82 -8.17
CA LYS A 263 19.57 -47.21 -8.66
C LYS A 263 20.58 -47.14 -7.52
N LYS A 264 21.51 -48.10 -7.52
CA LYS A 264 22.61 -48.10 -6.57
C LYS A 264 23.62 -47.00 -6.90
N GLU A 265 23.95 -46.16 -5.93
CA GLU A 265 24.89 -45.03 -6.05
C GLU A 265 25.80 -44.89 -4.81
#